data_AF-A0A0H3FA12-F1
#
_entry.id   AF-A0A0H3FA12-F1
#
_cell.length_a   1.000
_cell.length_b   1.000
_cell.length_c   1.000
_cell.angle_alpha   90.00
_cell.angle_beta   90.00
_cell.angle_gamma   90.00
#
_symmetry.space_group_name_H-M   'P 1'
#
loop_
_entity.id
_entity.type
_entity.pdbx_description
1 polymer ?
#
loop_
_entity_poly.entity_id
_entity_poly.type
_entity_poly.pdbx_seq_one_letter_code
_entity_poly.pdbx_strand_id
1 'polypeptide(L)'
;MFSRLGRIFSPATPPHGKEVEKNQTFPQSFISKGNSCAYRYDSRGPEIIEAQVFFGTISRDNTEFRVFGDNTVFASRTKKGAKAFLKTRTFMGKQNFQYLYEINILGKRSFSFVENYKRDQNALIEAMLASLPAELVASMPVSEARALAHSALIRDFNSVDEIQIEAPISTQRIKHIATTLV
;
A
#
# COMPACT_ATOMS: atom_id res chain seq x y z
N MET A 1 16.49 -11.37 -4.87
CA MET A 1 15.81 -12.69 -4.85
C MET A 1 14.63 -12.61 -3.89
N PHE A 2 13.44 -12.27 -4.41
CA PHE A 2 12.17 -12.28 -3.68
C PHE A 2 11.61 -13.70 -3.81
N SER A 3 11.64 -14.57 -2.79
CA SER A 3 11.30 -15.98 -3.13
C SER A 3 10.68 -16.93 -2.12
N ARG A 4 10.27 -16.58 -0.89
CA ARG A 4 9.53 -17.58 -0.08
C ARG A 4 8.27 -17.13 0.65
N LEU A 5 8.23 -15.94 1.25
CA LEU A 5 6.99 -15.47 1.89
C LEU A 5 6.01 -14.84 0.89
N GLY A 6 6.51 -14.22 -0.18
CA GLY A 6 5.71 -13.88 -1.36
C GLY A 6 5.17 -15.08 -2.14
N ARG A 7 5.34 -16.33 -1.67
CA ARG A 7 4.69 -17.54 -2.21
C ARG A 7 3.69 -18.19 -1.25
N ILE A 8 3.72 -17.85 0.04
CA ILE A 8 2.69 -18.27 1.00
C ILE A 8 1.54 -17.26 0.98
N PHE A 9 1.86 -15.99 0.73
CA PHE A 9 0.91 -14.88 0.54
C PHE A 9 0.64 -14.56 -0.95
N SER A 10 1.18 -15.36 -1.87
CA SER A 10 0.78 -15.34 -3.28
C SER A 10 0.51 -16.76 -3.75
N PRO A 11 -0.72 -17.10 -4.14
CA PRO A 11 -0.90 -18.24 -5.03
C PRO A 11 -0.28 -17.89 -6.40
N ALA A 12 0.08 -18.92 -7.17
CA ALA A 12 0.64 -18.74 -8.51
C ALA A 12 -0.17 -17.75 -9.33
N THR A 13 0.51 -16.90 -10.11
CA THR A 13 -0.13 -16.01 -11.09
C THR A 13 -1.17 -16.84 -11.88
N PRO A 14 -2.47 -16.53 -11.77
CA PRO A 14 -3.46 -17.30 -12.48
C PRO A 14 -3.19 -17.17 -13.98
N PRO A 15 -3.37 -18.25 -14.77
CA PRO A 15 -3.35 -18.13 -16.22
C PRO A 15 -4.36 -17.06 -16.65
N HIS A 16 -3.98 -16.30 -17.69
CA HIS A 16 -4.84 -15.27 -18.28
C HIS A 16 -6.27 -15.79 -18.46
N GLY A 17 -7.24 -15.11 -17.84
CA GLY A 17 -8.66 -15.37 -18.06
C GLY A 17 -9.41 -16.11 -16.95
N LYS A 18 -8.84 -16.29 -15.75
CA LYS A 18 -9.64 -16.73 -14.58
C LYS A 18 -10.03 -15.54 -13.70
N GLU A 19 -11.22 -15.67 -13.11
CA GLU A 19 -11.97 -14.66 -12.36
C GLU A 19 -11.09 -13.73 -11.53
N VAL A 20 -11.43 -12.43 -11.54
CA VAL A 20 -10.75 -11.40 -10.76
C VAL A 20 -11.02 -11.67 -9.29
N GLU A 21 -10.15 -12.46 -8.65
CA GLU A 21 -10.12 -12.59 -7.20
C GLU A 21 -9.97 -11.19 -6.61
N LYS A 22 -10.96 -10.79 -5.81
CA LYS A 22 -11.07 -9.44 -5.26
C LYS A 22 -9.85 -9.17 -4.36
N ASN A 23 -9.30 -7.97 -4.47
CA ASN A 23 -8.23 -7.46 -3.61
C ASN A 23 -8.46 -7.84 -2.14
N GLN A 24 -7.45 -8.44 -1.50
CA GLN A 24 -7.55 -8.83 -0.08
C GLN A 24 -7.72 -7.56 0.77
N THR A 25 -8.90 -7.45 1.39
CA THR A 25 -9.25 -6.32 2.25
C THR A 25 -8.79 -6.62 3.67
N PHE A 26 -8.02 -5.70 4.25
CA PHE A 26 -7.54 -5.85 5.62
C PHE A 26 -8.70 -5.63 6.62
N PRO A 27 -8.93 -6.53 7.60
CA PRO A 27 -9.87 -6.25 8.69
C PRO A 27 -9.47 -4.94 9.36
N GLN A 28 -10.43 -4.08 9.71
CA GLN A 28 -10.23 -2.68 10.13
C GLN A 28 -9.40 -2.49 11.42
N SER A 29 -8.16 -2.99 11.50
CA SER A 29 -7.23 -2.55 12.52
C SER A 29 -6.90 -1.08 12.29
N PHE A 30 -6.66 -0.37 13.39
CA PHE A 30 -6.88 1.06 13.56
C PHE A 30 -6.71 1.91 12.30
N ILE A 31 -7.84 2.20 11.66
CA ILE A 31 -7.94 3.20 10.60
C ILE A 31 -7.80 4.56 11.27
N SER A 32 -6.67 5.22 11.07
CA SER A 32 -6.47 6.57 11.56
C SER A 32 -7.30 7.54 10.73
N LYS A 33 -7.83 8.58 11.38
CA LYS A 33 -8.16 9.80 10.65
C LYS A 33 -6.84 10.54 10.50
N GLY A 34 -6.37 10.67 9.26
CA GLY A 34 -5.13 11.37 8.94
C GLY A 34 -5.09 12.73 9.63
N ASN A 35 -3.93 13.09 10.17
CA ASN A 35 -3.72 14.31 10.95
C ASN A 35 -2.66 15.24 10.33
N SER A 36 -2.19 14.92 9.13
CA SER A 36 -1.02 15.52 8.51
C SER A 36 -1.07 15.42 6.98
N CYS A 37 0.10 15.41 6.33
CA CYS A 37 0.24 15.30 4.88
C CYS A 37 0.89 13.96 4.50
N ALA A 38 0.53 13.45 3.33
CA ALA A 38 1.20 12.34 2.67
C ALA A 38 1.88 12.82 1.38
N TYR A 39 2.79 12.01 0.84
CA TYR A 39 3.61 12.33 -0.32
C TYR A 39 3.59 11.21 -1.34
N ARG A 40 3.32 11.53 -2.60
CA ARG A 40 3.22 10.53 -3.67
C ARG A 40 3.95 11.02 -4.90
N TYR A 41 4.81 10.17 -5.45
CA TYR A 41 5.25 10.32 -6.84
C TYR A 41 4.22 9.68 -7.77
N ASP A 42 3.86 10.39 -8.83
CA ASP A 42 3.01 9.90 -9.91
C ASP A 42 3.61 10.28 -11.26
N SER A 43 3.35 9.50 -12.30
CA SER A 43 3.80 9.79 -13.66
C SER A 43 2.90 10.80 -14.37
N ARG A 44 1.68 11.00 -13.86
CA ARG A 44 0.74 11.99 -14.39
C ARG A 44 1.17 13.38 -13.94
N GLY A 45 1.14 14.35 -14.87
CA GLY A 45 1.46 15.74 -14.59
C GLY A 45 0.36 16.48 -13.83
N PRO A 46 0.66 17.69 -13.31
CA PRO A 46 -0.29 18.50 -12.54
C PRO A 46 -1.62 18.72 -13.26
N GLU A 47 -1.59 18.99 -14.57
CA GLU A 47 -2.78 19.19 -15.39
C GLU A 47 -3.71 17.96 -15.43
N ILE A 48 -3.13 16.76 -15.48
CA ILE A 48 -3.89 15.51 -15.46
C ILE A 48 -4.48 15.26 -14.07
N ILE A 49 -3.69 15.49 -13.01
CA ILE A 49 -4.14 15.30 -11.63
C ILE A 49 -5.22 16.31 -11.24
N GLU A 50 -5.15 17.54 -11.76
CA GLU A 50 -6.19 18.55 -11.59
C GLU A 50 -7.51 18.12 -12.26
N ALA A 51 -7.44 17.50 -13.44
CA ALA A 51 -8.64 17.00 -14.11
C ALA A 51 -9.21 15.70 -13.50
N GLN A 52 -8.34 14.79 -13.05
CA GLN A 52 -8.72 13.40 -12.76
C GLN A 52 -8.60 12.98 -11.29
N VAL A 53 -8.03 13.83 -10.44
CA VAL A 53 -7.72 13.55 -9.03
C VAL A 53 -6.89 12.27 -8.80
N PHE A 54 -6.60 11.96 -7.54
CA PHE A 54 -6.19 10.60 -7.17
C PHE A 54 -7.42 9.76 -6.84
N PHE A 55 -7.78 8.85 -7.75
CA PHE A 55 -8.73 7.78 -7.52
C PHE A 55 -7.98 6.51 -7.09
N GLY A 56 -8.68 5.60 -6.42
CA GLY A 56 -8.12 4.29 -6.13
C GLY A 56 -8.11 3.45 -7.40
N THR A 57 -7.00 2.75 -7.64
CA THR A 57 -6.83 1.96 -8.86
C THR A 57 -7.22 0.51 -8.60
N ILE A 58 -7.74 -0.17 -9.62
CA ILE A 58 -7.87 -1.63 -9.59
C ILE A 58 -6.46 -2.21 -9.78
N SER A 59 -6.01 -3.03 -8.83
CA SER A 59 -4.82 -3.85 -9.04
C SER A 59 -5.17 -5.10 -9.82
N ARG A 60 -4.23 -5.56 -10.65
CA ARG A 60 -4.23 -6.93 -11.17
C ARG A 60 -3.23 -7.81 -10.43
N ASP A 61 -2.59 -7.25 -9.41
CA ASP A 61 -1.70 -7.98 -8.54
C ASP A 61 -2.51 -8.53 -7.37
N ASN A 62 -2.81 -9.83 -7.44
CA ASN A 62 -3.57 -10.54 -6.41
C ASN A 62 -2.84 -10.60 -5.06
N THR A 63 -1.60 -10.13 -5.01
CA THR A 63 -0.71 -10.14 -3.84
C THR A 63 -0.66 -8.77 -3.14
N GLU A 64 -1.30 -7.75 -3.73
CA GLU A 64 -1.34 -6.40 -3.18
C GLU A 64 -2.39 -6.29 -2.06
N PHE A 65 -1.93 -5.99 -0.85
CA PHE A 65 -2.80 -5.74 0.30
C PHE A 65 -3.42 -4.34 0.23
N ARG A 66 -4.76 -4.28 0.26
CA ARG A 66 -5.53 -3.02 0.15
C ARG A 66 -6.50 -2.85 1.29
N VAL A 67 -6.33 -1.79 2.08
CA VAL A 67 -7.19 -1.51 3.23
C VAL A 67 -8.57 -1.02 2.81
N PHE A 68 -8.66 -0.22 1.73
CA PHE A 68 -9.91 0.35 1.22
C PHE A 68 -10.35 -0.29 -0.11
N GLY A 69 -9.81 -1.46 -0.45
CA GLY A 69 -10.05 -2.15 -1.73
C GLY A 69 -9.63 -1.30 -2.93
N ASP A 70 -10.48 -1.24 -3.94
CA ASP A 70 -10.25 -0.48 -5.17
C ASP A 70 -10.17 1.03 -4.93
N ASN A 71 -10.67 1.53 -3.79
CA ASN A 71 -10.62 2.96 -3.42
C ASN A 71 -9.35 3.32 -2.63
N THR A 72 -8.25 2.59 -2.81
CA THR A 72 -7.00 2.83 -2.09
C THR A 72 -6.03 3.68 -2.92
N VAL A 73 -5.57 4.80 -2.35
CA VAL A 73 -4.42 5.57 -2.86
C VAL A 73 -3.20 5.29 -2.00
N PHE A 74 -2.13 4.81 -2.63
CA PHE A 74 -0.84 4.57 -1.98
C PHE A 74 0.03 5.83 -2.01
N ALA A 75 0.57 6.19 -0.86
CA ALA A 75 1.48 7.30 -0.72
C ALA A 75 2.52 6.97 0.36
N SER A 76 3.34 7.96 0.72
CA SER A 76 4.28 7.88 1.83
C SER A 76 4.01 8.95 2.88
N ARG A 77 4.32 8.66 4.15
CA ARG A 77 4.21 9.68 5.20
C ARG A 77 5.30 10.75 5.11
N THR A 78 6.40 10.48 4.41
CA THR A 78 7.53 11.41 4.26
C THR A 78 7.97 11.58 2.80
N LYS A 79 8.53 12.75 2.46
CA LYS A 79 9.15 12.99 1.14
C LYS A 79 10.28 12.00 0.83
N LYS A 80 11.08 11.63 1.85
CA LYS A 80 12.17 10.66 1.74
C LYS A 80 11.63 9.26 1.42
N GLY A 81 10.56 8.85 2.09
CA GLY A 81 9.86 7.60 1.82
C GLY A 81 9.29 7.56 0.40
N ALA A 82 8.62 8.64 -0.05
CA ALA A 82 8.11 8.75 -1.42
C ALA A 82 9.21 8.50 -2.47
N LYS A 83 10.41 9.04 -2.26
CA LYS A 83 11.56 8.83 -3.16
C LYS A 83 12.05 7.37 -3.20
N ALA A 84 11.83 6.59 -2.15
CA ALA A 84 12.17 5.16 -2.17
C ALA A 84 11.27 4.38 -3.15
N PHE A 85 9.98 4.72 -3.26
CA PHE A 85 9.04 4.13 -4.22
C PHE A 85 9.39 4.44 -5.68
N LEU A 86 10.05 5.58 -5.92
CA LEU A 86 10.50 5.98 -7.25
C LEU A 86 11.58 5.03 -7.79
N LYS A 87 12.54 4.65 -6.93
CA LYS A 87 13.70 3.82 -7.27
C LYS A 87 13.31 2.38 -7.62
N THR A 88 12.23 1.87 -7.03
CA THR A 88 11.69 0.54 -7.36
C THR A 88 11.00 0.51 -8.73
N ARG A 89 10.56 1.66 -9.28
CA ARG A 89 9.86 1.75 -10.58
C ARG A 89 10.75 2.11 -11.77
N THR A 90 12.00 2.52 -11.54
CA THR A 90 12.95 2.92 -12.60
C THR A 90 13.48 1.77 -13.46
N PHE A 91 12.98 0.54 -13.27
CA PHE A 91 13.55 -0.70 -13.81
C PHE A 91 13.39 -0.89 -15.34
N MET A 92 12.79 0.06 -16.06
CA MET A 92 12.43 -0.12 -17.48
C MET A 92 13.28 0.68 -18.48
N GLY A 93 14.33 1.39 -18.05
CA GLY A 93 15.29 2.04 -18.96
C GLY A 93 14.72 3.18 -19.82
N LYS A 94 13.51 3.67 -19.53
CA LYS A 94 12.91 4.85 -20.16
C LYS A 94 12.93 6.01 -19.18
N GLN A 95 13.57 7.10 -19.59
CA GLN A 95 13.49 8.36 -18.86
C GLN A 95 12.04 8.83 -18.86
N ASN A 96 11.47 9.03 -17.68
CA ASN A 96 10.12 9.56 -17.53
C ASN A 96 10.10 10.65 -16.47
N PHE A 97 9.30 11.69 -16.70
CA PHE A 97 8.99 12.64 -15.65
C PHE A 97 8.18 11.97 -14.55
N GLN A 98 8.55 12.28 -13.31
CA GLN A 98 7.84 11.91 -12.11
C GLN A 98 7.54 13.17 -11.32
N TYR A 99 6.29 13.32 -10.91
CA TYR A 99 5.78 14.50 -10.24
C TYR A 99 5.50 14.15 -8.78
N LEU A 100 6.14 14.87 -7.87
CA LEU A 100 5.92 14.72 -6.44
C LEU A 100 4.75 15.60 -6.02
N TYR A 101 3.77 14.97 -5.37
CA TYR A 101 2.62 15.62 -4.79
C TYR A 101 2.65 15.51 -3.27
N GLU A 102 2.27 16.60 -2.61
CA GLU A 102 1.86 16.64 -1.21
C GLU A 102 0.34 16.54 -1.14
N ILE A 103 -0.16 15.70 -0.25
CA ILE A 103 -1.57 15.35 -0.12
C ILE A 103 -2.01 15.65 1.31
N ASN A 104 -2.94 16.60 1.48
CA ASN A 104 -3.56 16.87 2.77
C ASN A 104 -4.59 15.78 3.13
N ILE A 105 -4.21 14.91 4.07
CA ILE A 105 -5.05 13.80 4.54
C ILE A 105 -5.78 14.12 5.84
N LEU A 106 -5.83 15.38 6.28
CA LEU A 106 -6.55 15.77 7.49
C LEU A 106 -8.03 15.38 7.38
N GLY A 107 -8.48 14.55 8.33
CA GLY A 107 -9.85 14.04 8.41
C GLY A 107 -10.20 12.95 7.39
N LYS A 108 -9.24 12.50 6.56
CA LYS A 108 -9.41 11.35 5.67
C LYS A 108 -9.08 10.04 6.40
N ARG A 109 -9.78 8.96 6.07
CA ARG A 109 -9.40 7.64 6.55
C ARG A 109 -8.08 7.23 5.89
N SER A 110 -7.15 6.79 6.73
CA SER A 110 -5.84 6.34 6.29
C SER A 110 -5.36 5.17 7.14
N PHE A 111 -4.43 4.41 6.59
CA PHE A 111 -3.80 3.29 7.26
C PHE A 111 -2.31 3.28 6.96
N SER A 112 -1.50 3.06 8.00
CA SER A 112 -0.07 2.81 7.87
C SER A 112 0.31 1.63 8.73
N PHE A 113 1.00 0.66 8.15
CA PHE A 113 1.53 -0.50 8.88
C PHE A 113 2.49 -0.07 9.99
N VAL A 114 3.36 0.91 9.71
CA VAL A 114 4.32 1.40 10.71
C VAL A 114 3.63 2.11 11.87
N GLU A 115 2.57 2.88 11.62
CA GLU A 115 1.80 3.52 12.72
C GLU A 115 1.08 2.48 13.56
N ASN A 116 0.40 1.54 12.91
CA ASN A 116 -0.32 0.48 13.60
C ASN A 116 0.64 -0.43 14.38
N TYR A 117 1.80 -0.76 13.82
CA TYR A 117 2.82 -1.55 14.50
C TYR A 117 3.36 -0.85 15.75
N LYS A 118 3.64 0.46 15.67
CA LYS A 118 4.10 1.24 16.81
C LYS A 118 3.03 1.39 17.90
N ARG A 119 1.76 1.39 17.51
CA ARG A 119 0.63 1.54 18.43
C ARG A 119 0.29 0.24 19.14
N ASP A 120 0.07 -0.82 18.37
CA ASP A 120 -0.28 -2.15 18.88
C ASP A 120 0.15 -3.22 17.87
N GLN A 121 1.37 -3.70 18.05
CA GLN A 121 1.96 -4.74 17.23
C GLN A 121 1.14 -6.04 17.26
N ASN A 122 0.62 -6.44 18.43
CA ASN A 122 -0.09 -7.70 18.56
C ASN A 122 -1.43 -7.64 17.81
N ALA A 123 -2.20 -6.57 18.00
CA ALA A 123 -3.46 -6.40 17.27
C ALA A 123 -3.24 -6.37 15.75
N LEU A 124 -2.15 -5.76 15.28
CA LEU A 124 -1.81 -5.74 13.86
C LEU A 124 -1.45 -7.13 13.32
N ILE A 125 -0.66 -7.92 14.07
CA ILE A 125 -0.34 -9.31 13.71
C ILE A 125 -1.61 -10.17 13.64
N GLU A 126 -2.49 -10.07 14.63
CA GLU A 126 -3.75 -10.83 14.63
C GLU A 126 -4.65 -10.42 13.47
N ALA A 127 -4.73 -9.12 13.15
CA ALA A 127 -5.49 -8.66 12.00
C ALA A 127 -4.91 -9.15 10.66
N MET A 128 -3.57 -9.23 10.55
CA MET A 128 -2.92 -9.83 9.37
C MET A 128 -3.29 -11.30 9.24
N LEU A 129 -3.24 -12.07 10.33
CA LEU A 129 -3.61 -13.48 10.31
C LEU A 129 -5.08 -13.69 9.95
N ALA A 130 -5.98 -12.86 10.48
CA ALA A 130 -7.40 -12.90 10.17
C ALA A 130 -7.72 -12.51 8.71
N SER A 131 -6.80 -11.79 8.04
CA SER A 131 -6.96 -11.44 6.63
C SER A 131 -6.57 -12.56 5.66
N LEU A 132 -5.95 -13.63 6.17
CA LEU A 132 -5.48 -14.74 5.34
C LEU A 132 -6.58 -15.76 5.07
N PRO A 133 -6.56 -16.40 3.88
CA PRO A 133 -7.35 -17.60 3.61
C PRO A 133 -7.18 -18.64 4.72
N ALA A 134 -8.31 -19.13 5.25
CA ALA A 134 -8.33 -20.05 6.37
C ALA A 134 -7.53 -21.33 6.08
N GLU A 135 -7.51 -21.77 4.82
CA GLU A 135 -6.78 -22.96 4.37
C GLU A 135 -5.26 -22.82 4.50
N LEU A 136 -4.72 -21.59 4.41
CA LEU A 136 -3.28 -21.34 4.53
C LEU A 136 -2.80 -21.43 5.98
N VAL A 137 -3.69 -21.18 6.95
CA VAL A 137 -3.36 -21.18 8.38
C VAL A 137 -3.91 -22.40 9.13
N ALA A 138 -4.81 -23.18 8.52
CA ALA A 138 -5.53 -24.28 9.16
C ALA A 138 -4.62 -25.38 9.74
N SER A 139 -3.46 -25.65 9.12
CA SER A 139 -2.52 -26.70 9.56
C SER A 139 -1.30 -26.16 10.30
N MET A 140 -1.26 -24.85 10.57
CA MET A 140 -0.09 -24.19 11.15
C MET A 140 -0.28 -23.93 12.65
N PRO A 141 0.70 -24.27 13.52
CA PRO A 141 0.67 -23.85 14.91
C PRO A 141 0.52 -22.33 15.03
N VAL A 142 -0.32 -21.88 15.97
CA VAL A 142 -0.60 -20.44 16.18
C VAL A 142 0.67 -19.62 16.41
N SER A 143 1.65 -20.18 17.13
CA SER A 143 2.95 -19.54 17.37
C SER A 143 3.75 -19.35 16.08
N GLU A 144 3.73 -20.32 15.17
CA GLU A 144 4.40 -20.27 13.88
C GLU A 144 3.73 -19.27 12.95
N ALA A 145 2.40 -19.26 12.89
CA ALA A 145 1.62 -18.30 12.11
C ALA A 145 1.93 -16.85 12.54
N ARG A 146 1.93 -16.59 13.86
CA ARG A 146 2.29 -15.26 14.41
C ARG A 146 3.72 -14.87 14.09
N ALA A 147 4.68 -15.81 14.19
CA ALA A 147 6.08 -15.53 13.84
C ALA A 147 6.24 -15.20 12.35
N LEU A 148 5.51 -15.88 11.45
CA LEU A 148 5.51 -15.58 10.03
C LEU A 148 4.89 -14.22 9.72
N ALA A 149 3.72 -13.91 10.30
CA ALA A 149 3.06 -12.61 10.13
C ALA A 149 3.94 -11.47 10.65
N HIS A 150 4.58 -11.64 11.80
CA HIS A 150 5.53 -10.67 12.35
C HIS A 150 6.74 -10.47 11.43
N SER A 151 7.32 -11.56 10.91
CA SER A 151 8.45 -11.49 9.98
C SER A 151 8.07 -10.79 8.67
N ALA A 152 6.89 -11.08 8.13
CA ALA A 152 6.36 -10.43 6.93
C ALA A 152 6.15 -8.93 7.18
N LEU A 153 5.59 -8.57 8.33
CA LEU A 153 5.39 -7.19 8.72
C LEU A 153 6.71 -6.41 8.77
N ILE A 154 7.76 -6.95 9.40
CA ILE A 154 9.06 -6.28 9.46
C ILE A 154 9.67 -6.13 8.06
N ARG A 155 9.64 -7.21 7.26
CA ARG A 155 10.35 -7.26 5.98
C ARG A 155 9.63 -6.49 4.87
N ASP A 156 8.32 -6.66 4.76
CA ASP A 156 7.55 -6.25 3.59
C ASP A 156 6.75 -4.97 3.83
N PHE A 157 6.24 -4.75 5.05
CA PHE A 157 5.28 -3.67 5.32
C PHE A 157 5.88 -2.50 6.13
N ASN A 158 6.76 -2.77 7.09
CA ASN A 158 7.46 -1.74 7.86
C ASN A 158 8.72 -1.20 7.16
N SER A 159 9.22 -1.92 6.15
CA SER A 159 10.40 -1.50 5.38
C SER A 159 10.10 -0.28 4.50
N VAL A 160 8.82 0.00 4.25
CA VAL A 160 8.35 1.14 3.48
C VAL A 160 7.52 2.07 4.35
N ASP A 161 7.77 3.37 4.19
CA ASP A 161 7.02 4.43 4.87
C ASP A 161 5.65 4.65 4.21
N GLU A 162 4.95 3.55 3.87
CA GLU A 162 3.70 3.53 3.13
C GLU A 162 2.53 4.01 3.99
N ILE A 163 1.64 4.76 3.35
CA ILE A 163 0.31 5.08 3.83
C ILE A 163 -0.71 4.80 2.73
N GLN A 164 -1.75 4.06 3.08
CA GLN A 164 -2.92 3.80 2.26
C GLN A 164 -4.01 4.80 2.66
N ILE A 165 -4.58 5.51 1.69
CA ILE A 165 -5.53 6.61 1.91
C ILE A 165 -6.83 6.29 1.18
N GLU A 166 -7.96 6.57 1.84
CA GLU A 166 -9.29 6.43 1.24
C GLU A 166 -9.51 7.48 0.12
N ALA A 167 -9.70 6.95 -1.09
CA ALA A 167 -9.97 7.69 -2.31
C ALA A 167 -11.49 7.92 -2.50
N PRO A 168 -11.89 8.86 -3.37
CA PRO A 168 -11.05 9.79 -4.13
C PRO A 168 -10.47 10.94 -3.27
N ILE A 169 -9.34 11.50 -3.70
CA ILE A 169 -8.70 12.65 -3.05
C ILE A 169 -8.93 13.88 -3.90
N SER A 170 -9.77 14.83 -3.44
CA SER A 170 -10.09 16.06 -4.17
C SER A 170 -8.84 16.89 -4.50
N THR A 171 -8.84 17.58 -5.65
CA THR A 171 -7.77 18.48 -6.10
C THR A 171 -7.36 19.51 -5.06
N GLN A 172 -8.32 20.07 -4.29
CA GLN A 172 -8.05 21.04 -3.21
C GLN A 172 -7.14 20.51 -2.10
N ARG A 173 -6.95 19.18 -2.02
CA ARG A 173 -6.08 18.51 -1.05
C ARG A 173 -4.73 18.11 -1.66
N ILE A 174 -4.51 18.37 -2.95
CA ILE A 174 -3.33 17.91 -3.68
C ILE A 174 -2.53 19.14 -4.11
N LYS A 175 -1.25 19.16 -3.74
CA LYS A 175 -0.30 20.19 -4.15
C LYS A 175 0.86 19.55 -4.86
N HIS A 176 1.10 19.93 -6.12
CA HIS A 176 2.35 19.61 -6.79
C HIS A 176 3.51 20.37 -6.13
N ILE A 177 4.61 19.68 -5.84
CA ILE A 177 5.75 20.29 -5.12
C ILE A 177 7.11 20.10 -5.82
N ALA A 178 7.26 19.11 -6.70
CA ALA A 178 8.50 18.93 -7.47
C ALA A 178 8.27 18.08 -8.71
N THR A 179 9.11 18.30 -9.73
CA THR A 179 9.21 17.43 -10.92
C THR A 179 10.63 16.88 -11.00
N THR A 180 10.77 15.60 -11.31
CA THR A 180 12.06 14.92 -11.42
C THR A 180 12.07 14.07 -12.68
N LEU A 181 13.13 14.18 -13.48
CA LEU A 181 13.40 13.24 -14.57
C LEU A 181 14.12 12.02 -13.98
N VAL A 182 13.57 10.83 -14.23
CA VAL A 182 14.04 9.56 -13.66
C VAL A 182 14.32 8.57 -14.76
#